data_AF-A0A7C5FU93-F1
#
_entry.id   AF-A0A7C5FU93-F1
#
_cell.length_a   1.000
_cell.length_b   1.000
_cell.length_c   1.000
_cell.angle_alpha   90.00
_cell.angle_beta   90.00
_cell.angle_gamma   90.00
#
_symmetry.space_group_name_H-M   'P 1'
#
loop_
_entity.id
_entity.type
_entity.pdbx_description
1 polymer ?
#
loop_
_entity_poly.entity_id
_entity_poly.type
_entity_poly.pdbx_seq_one_letter_code
_entity_poly.pdbx_strand_id
1 'polypeptide(L)'
;AKAIAIANAKVNLTWMEAFSRVMLCNILVCLAIWLCFAGRTVVDKVLAILFPITAFVALGFEHSVANMYFIPAGLLLQQQPEFVQLVPSLNLDNLTTTNFLLNNLLPVTLGNLVGGSVFVGLFYWFIYLRD
;
A
#
# COMPACT_ATOMS: atom_id res chain seq x y z
N ALA A 1 0.11 -15.34 13.79
CA ALA A 1 1.27 -15.70 12.94
C ALA A 1 1.38 -14.88 11.65
N LYS A 2 0.55 -15.09 10.61
CA LYS A 2 0.70 -14.41 9.30
C LYS A 2 0.60 -12.89 9.34
N ALA A 3 -0.32 -12.34 10.13
CA ALA A 3 -0.47 -10.89 10.30
C ALA A 3 0.82 -10.24 10.87
N ILE A 4 1.44 -10.86 11.88
CA ILE A 4 2.73 -10.40 12.43
C ILE A 4 3.82 -10.46 11.36
N ALA A 5 3.88 -11.54 10.58
CA ALA A 5 4.86 -11.67 9.50
C ALA A 5 4.72 -10.59 8.41
N ILE A 6 3.49 -10.28 8.00
CA ILE A 6 3.21 -9.22 7.02
C ILE A 6 3.57 -7.85 7.60
N ALA A 7 3.15 -7.56 8.83
CA ALA A 7 3.49 -6.30 9.49
C ALA A 7 5.00 -6.13 9.64
N ASN A 8 5.71 -7.19 10.05
CA ASN A 8 7.16 -7.18 10.18
C ASN A 8 7.85 -6.94 8.84
N ALA A 9 7.41 -7.60 7.76
CA ALA A 9 7.98 -7.37 6.43
C ALA A 9 7.85 -5.89 5.99
N LYS A 10 6.72 -5.24 6.31
CA LYS A 10 6.45 -3.85 5.92
C LYS A 10 7.32 -2.83 6.66
N VAL A 11 7.60 -3.06 7.94
CA VAL A 11 8.42 -2.15 8.76
C VAL A 11 9.93 -2.32 8.54
N ASN A 12 10.34 -3.38 7.82
CA ASN A 12 11.73 -3.65 7.46
C ASN A 12 12.12 -3.16 6.05
N LEU A 13 11.20 -2.52 5.34
CA LEU A 13 11.51 -1.92 4.03
C LEU A 13 12.42 -0.70 4.19
N THR A 14 13.33 -0.53 3.24
CA THR A 14 14.13 0.71 3.19
C THR A 14 13.26 1.89 2.75
N TRP A 15 13.66 3.11 3.10
CA TRP A 15 12.86 4.31 2.82
C TRP A 15 12.56 4.49 1.32
N MET A 16 13.58 4.33 0.46
CA MET A 16 13.44 4.44 -0.99
C MET A 16 12.62 3.30 -1.60
N GLU A 17 12.73 2.11 -1.04
CA GLU A 17 11.94 0.96 -1.46
C GLU A 17 10.46 1.15 -1.12
N ALA A 18 10.16 1.59 0.10
CA ALA A 18 8.78 1.89 0.52
C ALA A 18 8.16 3.00 -0.36
N PHE A 19 8.93 4.07 -0.64
CA PHE A 19 8.51 5.18 -1.49
C PHE A 19 8.25 4.76 -2.96
N SER A 20 9.13 3.96 -3.56
CA SER A 20 8.97 3.53 -4.95
C SER A 20 7.82 2.54 -5.13
N ARG A 21 7.69 1.56 -4.21
CA ARG A 21 6.58 0.58 -4.23
C ARG A 21 5.22 1.26 -4.13
N VAL A 22 5.07 2.22 -3.22
CA VAL A 22 3.77 2.90 -3.05
C VAL A 22 3.40 3.80 -4.23
N MET A 23 4.39 4.41 -4.88
CA MET A 23 4.15 5.28 -6.03
C MET A 23 3.50 4.46 -7.16
N LEU A 24 4.03 3.25 -7.41
CA LEU A 24 3.48 2.31 -8.36
C LEU A 24 2.10 1.75 -7.93
N CYS A 25 1.91 1.51 -6.63
CA CYS A 25 0.58 1.17 -6.10
C CYS A 25 -0.44 2.23 -6.45
N ASN A 26 -0.16 3.50 -6.13
CA ASN A 26 -1.17 4.53 -6.27
C ASN A 26 -1.47 4.88 -7.73
N ILE A 27 -0.53 4.68 -8.65
CA ILE A 27 -0.79 4.71 -10.10
C ILE A 27 -1.87 3.69 -10.47
N LEU A 28 -1.75 2.44 -10.00
CA LEU A 28 -2.72 1.38 -10.28
C LEU A 28 -4.08 1.63 -9.60
N VAL A 29 -4.08 2.17 -8.38
CA VAL A 29 -5.31 2.55 -7.67
C VAL A 29 -6.03 3.68 -8.41
N CYS A 30 -5.32 4.73 -8.82
CA CYS A 30 -5.90 5.81 -9.62
C CYS A 30 -6.45 5.30 -10.96
N LEU A 31 -5.72 4.41 -11.64
CA LEU A 31 -6.19 3.76 -12.86
C LEU A 31 -7.48 2.95 -12.64
N ALA A 32 -7.56 2.18 -11.56
CA ALA A 32 -8.75 1.39 -11.20
C ALA A 32 -9.99 2.29 -11.04
N ILE A 33 -9.84 3.40 -10.33
CA ILE A 33 -10.93 4.37 -10.11
C ILE A 33 -11.29 5.09 -11.41
N TRP A 34 -10.30 5.44 -12.24
CA TRP A 34 -10.55 6.04 -13.56
C TRP A 34 -11.39 5.10 -14.46
N LEU A 35 -11.03 3.81 -14.53
CA LEU A 35 -11.80 2.80 -15.26
C LEU A 35 -13.22 2.64 -14.69
N CYS A 36 -13.39 2.75 -13.37
CA CYS A 36 -14.72 2.73 -12.76
C CYS A 36 -15.62 3.89 -13.18
N PHE A 37 -15.05 5.07 -13.43
CA PHE A 37 -15.81 6.21 -13.94
C PHE A 37 -16.29 6.00 -15.38
N ALA A 38 -15.60 5.18 -16.17
CA ALA A 38 -16.04 4.79 -17.52
C ALA A 38 -17.12 3.69 -17.51
N GLY A 39 -17.21 2.90 -16.44
CA GLY A 39 -18.17 1.80 -16.29
C GLY A 39 -19.60 2.27 -16.03
N ARG A 40 -20.58 1.64 -16.69
CA ARG A 40 -22.01 2.00 -16.59
C ARG A 40 -22.80 1.04 -15.70
N THR A 41 -22.31 -0.18 -15.52
CA THR A 41 -22.92 -1.18 -14.65
C THR A 41 -22.07 -1.47 -13.41
N VAL A 42 -22.65 -2.13 -12.41
CA VAL A 42 -21.90 -2.62 -11.24
C VAL A 42 -20.85 -3.63 -11.68
N VAL A 43 -21.15 -4.50 -12.65
CA VAL A 43 -20.22 -5.50 -13.16
C VAL A 43 -18.99 -4.84 -13.81
N ASP A 44 -19.19 -3.79 -14.62
CA ASP A 44 -18.09 -3.03 -15.23
C ASP A 44 -17.14 -2.50 -14.17
N LYS A 45 -17.69 -1.92 -13.09
CA LYS A 45 -16.91 -1.35 -11.99
C LYS A 45 -16.17 -2.42 -11.19
N VAL A 46 -16.79 -3.58 -10.95
CA VAL A 46 -16.11 -4.70 -10.27
C VAL A 46 -14.93 -5.19 -11.11
N LEU A 47 -15.12 -5.40 -12.42
CA LEU A 47 -14.05 -5.85 -13.31
C LEU A 47 -12.95 -4.80 -13.49
N ALA A 48 -13.31 -3.51 -13.51
CA ALA A 48 -12.36 -2.40 -13.59
C ALA A 48 -11.40 -2.34 -12.38
N ILE A 49 -11.87 -2.72 -11.19
CA ILE A 49 -11.06 -2.74 -9.96
C ILE A 49 -10.28 -4.05 -9.83
N LEU A 50 -10.86 -5.18 -10.24
CA LEU A 50 -10.33 -6.51 -9.95
C LEU A 50 -8.87 -6.67 -10.37
N PHE A 51 -8.53 -6.35 -11.63
CA PHE A 51 -7.18 -6.58 -12.13
C PHE A 51 -6.14 -5.61 -11.58
N PRO A 52 -6.36 -4.27 -11.57
CA PRO A 52 -5.36 -3.35 -11.02
C PRO A 52 -5.07 -3.58 -9.53
N ILE A 53 -6.11 -3.87 -8.73
CA ILE A 53 -5.93 -4.13 -7.29
C ILE A 53 -5.20 -5.45 -7.08
N THR A 54 -5.59 -6.52 -7.79
CA THR A 54 -4.90 -7.82 -7.71
C THR A 54 -3.43 -7.69 -8.10
N ALA A 55 -3.13 -6.93 -9.15
CA ALA A 55 -1.76 -6.72 -9.62
C ALA A 55 -0.88 -6.05 -8.57
N PHE A 56 -1.29 -4.92 -7.98
CA PHE A 56 -0.42 -4.24 -7.00
C PHE A 56 -0.25 -5.07 -5.72
N VAL A 57 -1.29 -5.80 -5.29
CA VAL A 57 -1.21 -6.67 -4.12
C VAL A 57 -0.27 -7.85 -4.39
N ALA A 58 -0.39 -8.50 -5.54
CA ALA A 58 0.46 -9.62 -5.93
C ALA A 58 1.94 -9.21 -6.10
N LEU A 59 2.18 -7.99 -6.60
CA LEU A 59 3.52 -7.42 -6.74
C LEU A 59 4.13 -6.95 -5.40
N GLY A 60 3.37 -7.00 -4.30
CA GLY A 60 3.84 -6.58 -2.99
C GLY A 60 4.10 -5.08 -2.90
N PHE A 61 3.32 -4.28 -3.64
CA PHE A 61 3.35 -2.83 -3.50
C PHE A 61 2.70 -2.38 -2.19
N GLU A 62 3.11 -1.22 -1.72
CA GLU A 62 2.66 -0.65 -0.45
C GLU A 62 1.48 0.30 -0.67
N HIS A 63 0.56 0.40 0.29
CA HIS A 63 -0.53 1.37 0.25
C HIS A 63 -0.75 1.94 1.65
N SER A 64 -0.69 3.27 1.80
CA SER A 64 -0.69 3.93 3.12
C SER A 64 -1.86 3.49 4.00
N VAL A 65 -3.08 3.51 3.45
CA VAL A 65 -4.30 3.12 4.18
C VAL A 65 -4.34 1.63 4.50
N ALA A 66 -3.78 0.77 3.64
CA ALA A 66 -3.72 -0.66 3.94
C ALA A 66 -2.72 -0.93 5.08
N ASN A 67 -1.62 -0.19 5.11
CA ASN A 67 -0.61 -0.29 6.15
C ASN A 67 -1.12 0.23 7.51
N MET A 68 -2.02 1.21 7.51
CA MET A 68 -2.75 1.65 8.72
C MET A 68 -3.61 0.54 9.33
N TYR A 69 -3.93 -0.52 8.58
CA TYR A 69 -4.58 -1.72 9.12
C TYR A 69 -3.57 -2.82 9.45
N PHE A 70 -2.75 -3.24 8.48
CA PHE A 70 -1.87 -4.41 8.63
C PHE A 70 -0.84 -4.24 9.75
N ILE A 71 -0.22 -3.06 9.87
CA ILE A 71 0.87 -2.85 10.83
C ILE A 71 0.31 -2.74 12.26
N PRO A 72 -0.73 -1.96 12.55
CA PRO A 72 -1.39 -1.97 13.85
C PRO A 72 -1.95 -3.34 14.25
N ALA A 73 -2.52 -4.10 13.31
CA ALA A 73 -2.96 -5.47 13.60
C ALA A 73 -1.78 -6.38 14.02
N GLY A 74 -0.61 -6.22 13.37
CA GLY A 74 0.61 -6.91 13.78
C GLY A 74 1.12 -6.49 15.16
N LEU A 75 1.10 -5.19 15.47
CA LEU A 75 1.51 -4.64 16.76
C LEU A 75 0.63 -5.14 17.91
N LEU A 76 -0.69 -5.21 17.72
CA LEU A 76 -1.61 -5.75 18.72
C LEU A 76 -1.35 -7.24 18.99
N LEU A 77 -1.12 -8.02 17.92
CA LEU A 77 -0.85 -9.45 18.06
C LEU A 77 0.54 -9.74 18.64
N GLN A 78 1.52 -8.84 18.46
CA GLN A 78 2.84 -8.95 19.07
C GLN A 78 2.80 -8.87 20.60
N GLN A 79 1.77 -8.23 21.18
CA GLN A 79 1.59 -8.16 22.63
C GLN A 79 1.15 -9.51 23.25
N GLN A 80 0.75 -10.48 22.43
CA GLN A 80 0.24 -11.77 22.88
C GLN A 80 1.30 -12.87 22.68
N PRO A 81 1.85 -13.46 23.76
CA PRO A 81 2.94 -14.42 23.67
C PRO A 81 2.64 -15.65 22.81
N GLU A 82 1.39 -16.11 22.82
CA GLU A 82 0.91 -17.24 22.03
C GLU A 82 1.15 -17.03 20.52
N PHE A 83 0.93 -15.81 20.02
CA PHE A 83 1.09 -15.52 18.60
C PHE A 83 2.54 -15.25 18.18
N VAL A 84 3.37 -14.77 19.12
CA VAL A 84 4.81 -14.52 18.90
C VAL A 84 5.57 -15.84 18.83
N GLN A 85 5.20 -16.84 19.65
CA GLN A 85 5.80 -18.18 19.61
C GLN A 85 5.62 -18.89 18.27
N LEU A 86 4.60 -18.50 17.48
CA LEU A 86 4.35 -19.06 16.14
C LEU A 86 5.26 -18.45 15.05
N VAL A 87 6.08 -17.45 15.37
CA VAL A 87 7.01 -16.79 14.44
C VAL A 87 8.44 -16.66 15.03
N PRO A 88 9.04 -17.77 15.50
CA PRO A 88 10.30 -17.72 16.27
C PRO A 88 11.51 -17.27 15.44
N SER A 89 11.42 -17.33 14.11
CA SER A 89 12.50 -16.94 13.18
C SER A 89 12.49 -15.45 12.81
N LEU A 90 11.46 -14.69 13.19
CA LEU A 90 11.33 -13.28 12.82
C LEU A 90 11.93 -12.39 13.92
N ASN A 91 12.83 -11.49 13.53
CA ASN A 91 13.19 -10.35 14.37
C ASN A 91 12.03 -9.35 14.38
N LEU A 92 11.48 -9.05 15.55
CA LEU A 92 10.34 -8.15 15.76
C LEU A 92 10.76 -6.80 16.36
N ASP A 93 12.05 -6.52 16.50
CA ASP A 93 12.57 -5.29 17.14
C ASP A 93 12.17 -4.04 16.35
N ASN A 94 12.05 -4.20 15.04
CA ASN A 94 11.61 -3.15 14.12
C ASN A 94 10.08 -2.99 14.08
N LEU A 95 9.31 -3.94 14.63
CA LEU A 95 7.85 -3.83 14.72
C LEU A 95 7.47 -2.97 15.92
N THR A 96 7.61 -1.66 15.74
CA THR A 96 7.24 -0.65 16.75
C THR A 96 6.40 0.44 16.12
N THR A 97 5.61 1.14 16.94
CA THR A 97 4.80 2.28 16.49
C THR A 97 5.67 3.40 15.91
N THR A 98 6.85 3.64 16.47
CA THR A 98 7.79 4.66 15.97
C THR A 98 8.28 4.30 14.56
N ASN A 99 8.73 3.06 14.37
CA ASN A 99 9.22 2.59 13.08
C ASN A 99 8.09 2.54 12.04
N PHE A 100 6.89 2.15 12.45
CA PHE A 100 5.69 2.25 11.63
C PHE A 100 5.46 3.67 11.11
N LEU A 101 5.46 4.68 11.99
CA LEU A 101 5.16 6.06 11.60
C LEU A 101 6.26 6.68 10.72
N LEU A 102 7.53 6.51 11.11
CA LEU A 102 8.65 7.21 10.48
C LEU A 102 9.21 6.50 9.25
N ASN A 103 9.37 5.18 9.31
CA ASN A 103 10.07 4.42 8.28
C ASN A 103 9.13 3.70 7.30
N ASN A 104 7.85 3.55 7.63
CA ASN A 104 6.84 3.05 6.69
C ASN A 104 5.82 4.13 6.32
N LEU A 105 5.02 4.64 7.27
CA LEU A 105 3.86 5.46 6.96
C LEU A 105 4.22 6.79 6.30
N LEU A 106 5.29 7.45 6.75
CA LEU A 106 5.78 8.69 6.15
C LEU A 106 6.21 8.52 4.68
N PRO A 107 7.18 7.65 4.32
CA PRO A 107 7.56 7.46 2.92
C PRO A 107 6.41 6.92 2.07
N VAL A 108 5.59 6.02 2.62
CA VAL A 108 4.44 5.45 1.90
C VAL A 108 3.40 6.54 1.60
N THR A 109 3.10 7.43 2.54
CA THR A 109 2.16 8.53 2.31
C THR A 109 2.68 9.53 1.27
N LEU A 110 3.98 9.86 1.33
CA LEU A 110 4.60 10.74 0.34
C LEU A 110 4.58 10.13 -1.06
N GLY A 111 4.91 8.85 -1.20
CA GLY A 111 4.87 8.20 -2.50
C GLY A 111 3.44 7.96 -3.01
N ASN A 112 2.44 7.77 -2.14
CA ASN A 112 1.02 7.82 -2.51
C ASN A 112 0.69 9.19 -3.14
N LEU A 113 1.06 10.29 -2.48
CA LEU A 113 0.81 11.64 -2.99
C LEU A 113 1.46 11.86 -4.36
N VAL A 114 2.72 11.45 -4.52
CA VAL A 114 3.45 11.56 -5.80
C VAL A 114 2.81 10.68 -6.87
N GLY A 115 2.55 9.39 -6.58
CA GLY A 115 1.94 8.48 -7.56
C GLY A 115 0.56 8.94 -8.04
N GLY A 116 -0.25 9.51 -7.15
CA GLY A 116 -1.56 10.05 -7.50
C GLY A 116 -1.49 11.36 -8.27
N SER A 117 -0.70 12.32 -7.79
CA SER A 117 -0.59 13.64 -8.42
C SER A 117 0.11 13.60 -9.77
N VAL A 118 1.13 12.76 -9.94
CA VAL A 118 1.83 12.55 -11.22
C VAL A 118 0.87 11.89 -12.21
N PHE A 119 0.24 10.77 -11.86
CA PHE A 119 -0.63 10.08 -12.82
C PHE A 119 -1.88 10.90 -13.17
N VAL A 120 -2.60 11.43 -12.18
CA VAL A 120 -3.83 12.19 -12.46
C VAL A 120 -3.50 13.56 -13.07
N GLY A 121 -2.50 14.26 -12.54
CA GLY A 121 -2.13 15.60 -12.99
C GLY A 121 -1.50 15.63 -14.38
N LEU A 122 -0.53 14.75 -14.68
CA LEU A 122 0.09 14.73 -16.01
C LEU A 122 -0.88 14.27 -17.09
N PHE A 123 -1.65 13.21 -16.86
CA PHE A 123 -2.58 12.74 -17.89
C PHE A 123 -3.68 13.76 -18.16
N TYR A 124 -4.20 14.43 -17.12
CA TYR A 124 -5.19 15.49 -17.32
C TYR A 124 -4.60 16.68 -18.10
N TRP A 125 -3.39 17.13 -17.76
CA TRP A 125 -2.71 18.20 -18.49
C TRP A 125 -2.46 17.83 -19.96
N PHE A 126 -1.95 16.63 -20.23
CA PHE A 126 -1.66 16.17 -21.59
C PHE A 126 -2.90 16.06 -22.48
N ILE A 127 -4.05 15.68 -21.91
CA ILE A 127 -5.27 15.44 -22.65
C ILE A 127 -6.12 16.70 -22.82
N TYR A 128 -6.19 17.56 -21.80
CA TYR A 128 -7.15 18.67 -21.76
C TYR A 128 -6.56 20.07 -21.91
N LEU A 129 -5.26 20.26 -21.64
CA LEU A 129 -4.62 21.59 -21.61
C LEU A 129 -3.47 21.73 -22.62
N ARG A 130 -3.21 20.69 -23.41
CA ARG A 130 -2.21 20.74 -24.47
C ARG A 130 -2.69 21.50 -25.71
N ASP A 131 -3.99 21.82 -25.77
CA ASP A 131 -4.61 22.65 -26.80
C ASP A 131 -5.00 24.02 -26.23
#